data_AF-A0A518EM74-F1
#
_entry.id   AF-A0A518EM74-F1
#
_cell.length_a   1.000
_cell.length_b   1.000
_cell.length_c   1.000
_cell.angle_alpha   90.00
_cell.angle_beta   90.00
_cell.angle_gamma   90.00
#
_symmetry.space_group_name_H-M   'P 1'
#
loop_
_entity.id
_entity.type
_entity.pdbx_description
1 polymer ?
#
loop_
_entity_poly.entity_id
_entity_poly.type
_entity_poly.pdbx_seq_one_letter_code
_entity_poly.pdbx_strand_id
1 'polypeptide(L)'
;MTDKIEDEFQNYFEAVGDGPDRCYLCRRTPAEVKHFFGFDEDGEPLDAAEHGIEDIVLEKMDIMSYRGVRPICAVCQLNIDAIALLDEMPILRELSRQMREERERLWPPLESE
;
A
#
# COMPACT_ATOMS: atom_id res chain seq x y z
N MET A 1 6.79 25.91 14.72
CA MET A 1 5.69 25.13 15.30
C MET A 1 5.52 23.98 14.33
N THR A 2 6.43 23.00 14.42
CA THR A 2 6.53 21.91 13.45
C THR A 2 5.38 20.96 13.75
N ASP A 3 4.59 20.68 12.72
CA ASP A 3 3.22 20.21 12.81
C ASP A 3 3.10 18.90 13.60
N LYS A 4 2.14 18.85 14.52
CA LYS A 4 1.74 17.63 15.24
C LYS A 4 1.41 16.47 14.27
N ILE A 5 0.99 16.79 13.04
CA ILE A 5 0.80 15.84 11.94
C ILE A 5 2.13 15.29 11.43
N GLU A 6 3.19 16.10 11.32
CA GLU A 6 4.52 15.59 10.97
C GLU A 6 5.02 14.63 12.03
N ASP A 7 4.88 14.97 13.31
CA ASP A 7 5.29 14.07 14.40
C ASP A 7 4.47 12.77 14.42
N GLU A 8 3.15 12.82 14.24
CA GLU A 8 2.29 11.61 14.17
C GLU A 8 2.57 10.76 12.93
N PHE A 9 2.81 11.38 11.76
CA PHE A 9 3.23 10.67 10.55
C PHE A 9 4.61 10.05 10.72
N GLN A 10 5.58 10.78 11.29
CA GLN A 10 6.93 10.28 11.51
C GLN A 10 6.90 9.12 12.51
N ASN A 11 6.15 9.26 13.62
CA ASN A 11 5.94 8.19 14.60
C ASN A 11 5.27 6.97 13.97
N TYR A 12 4.31 7.14 13.06
CA TYR A 12 3.74 6.03 12.28
C TYR A 12 4.79 5.38 11.38
N PHE A 13 5.57 6.15 10.64
CA PHE A 13 6.63 5.61 9.77
C PHE A 13 7.74 4.89 10.55
N GLU A 14 8.11 5.41 11.72
CA GLU A 14 9.06 4.78 12.64
C GLU A 14 8.49 3.49 13.26
N ALA A 15 7.22 3.50 13.68
CA ALA A 15 6.53 2.32 14.21
C ALA A 15 6.32 1.23 13.14
N VAL A 16 6.28 1.60 11.87
CA VAL A 16 6.07 0.70 10.72
C VAL A 16 7.41 0.37 10.00
N GLY A 17 8.54 0.84 10.54
CA GLY A 17 9.86 0.79 9.93
C GLY A 17 10.46 -0.60 9.67
N ASP A 18 10.82 -0.83 8.40
CA ASP A 18 11.81 -1.74 7.80
C ASP A 18 11.87 -3.23 8.22
N GLY A 19 10.76 -3.81 8.66
CA GLY A 19 10.63 -5.27 8.64
C GLY A 19 10.75 -5.82 7.20
N PRO A 20 11.49 -6.93 6.95
CA PRO A 20 11.59 -7.56 5.62
C PRO A 20 10.24 -8.06 5.09
N ASP A 21 9.19 -7.99 5.91
CA ASP A 21 7.86 -8.52 5.66
C ASP A 21 6.80 -7.42 5.48
N ARG A 22 7.15 -6.29 4.87
CA ARG A 22 6.21 -5.20 4.54
C ARG A 22 6.36 -4.73 3.11
N CYS A 23 5.25 -4.37 2.47
CA CYS A 23 5.26 -3.78 1.13
C CYS A 23 6.06 -2.47 1.14
N TYR A 24 7.00 -2.33 0.22
CA TYR A 24 7.84 -1.14 0.11
C TYR A 24 7.04 0.14 -0.17
N LEU A 25 5.92 0.03 -0.90
CA LEU A 25 5.11 1.19 -1.28
C LEU A 25 4.07 1.54 -0.21
N CYS A 26 3.19 0.60 0.14
CA CYS A 26 2.08 0.88 1.05
C CYS A 26 2.31 0.44 2.50
N ARG A 27 3.46 -0.17 2.81
CA ARG A 27 3.88 -0.60 4.16
C ARG A 27 3.00 -1.63 4.86
N ARG A 28 1.95 -2.11 4.20
CA ARG A 28 1.12 -3.21 4.68
C ARG A 28 1.92 -4.51 4.84
N THR A 29 1.62 -5.27 5.88
CA THR A 29 2.06 -6.67 6.09
C THR A 29 1.31 -7.61 5.12
N PRO A 30 1.76 -8.87 4.96
CA PRO A 30 1.03 -9.85 4.16
C PRO A 30 -0.39 -10.08 4.70
N ALA A 31 -0.57 -10.11 6.03
CA ALA A 31 -1.88 -10.28 6.67
C ALA A 31 -2.84 -9.12 6.34
N GLU A 32 -2.37 -7.87 6.41
CA GLU A 32 -3.17 -6.70 6.04
C GLU A 32 -3.55 -6.69 4.55
N VAL A 33 -2.70 -7.25 3.68
CA VAL A 33 -2.99 -7.40 2.25
C VAL A 33 -4.00 -8.51 1.99
N LYS A 34 -3.90 -9.67 2.67
CA LYS A 34 -4.91 -10.73 2.59
C LYS A 34 -6.28 -10.22 3.02
N HIS A 35 -6.32 -9.50 4.13
CA HIS A 35 -7.55 -8.89 4.62
C HIS A 35 -8.15 -7.90 3.62
N PHE A 36 -7.33 -7.09 2.95
CA PHE A 36 -7.81 -6.20 1.88
C PHE A 36 -8.50 -6.95 0.73
N PHE A 37 -8.05 -8.17 0.42
CA PHE A 37 -8.69 -9.02 -0.60
C PHE A 37 -9.88 -9.84 -0.07
N GLY A 38 -10.27 -9.67 1.19
CA GLY A 38 -11.37 -10.44 1.80
C GLY A 38 -10.96 -11.81 2.33
N PHE A 39 -9.69 -12.00 2.67
CA PHE A 39 -9.16 -13.24 3.24
C PHE A 39 -8.69 -13.03 4.68
N ASP A 40 -8.66 -14.09 5.49
CA ASP A 40 -8.04 -14.06 6.82
C ASP A 40 -6.49 -14.13 6.74
N GLU A 41 -5.83 -14.20 7.89
CA GLU A 41 -4.36 -14.22 7.95
C GLU A 41 -3.74 -15.49 7.35
N ASP A 42 -4.46 -16.60 7.42
CA ASP A 42 -4.05 -17.90 6.88
C ASP A 42 -4.28 -17.96 5.36
N GLY A 43 -5.14 -17.10 4.82
CA GLY A 43 -5.43 -16.98 3.39
C GLY A 43 -6.74 -17.68 3.00
N GLU A 44 -7.61 -17.93 3.97
CA GLU A 44 -8.95 -18.46 3.76
C GLU A 44 -9.92 -17.29 3.47
N PRO A 45 -10.83 -17.42 2.49
CA PRO A 45 -11.79 -16.36 2.20
C PRO A 45 -12.76 -16.14 3.38
N LEU A 46 -12.99 -14.88 3.75
CA LEU A 46 -13.90 -14.49 4.84
C LEU A 46 -15.38 -14.60 4.43
N ASP A 47 -15.71 -14.28 3.16
CA ASP A 47 -17.06 -14.35 2.57
C ASP A 47 -17.03 -14.98 1.16
N ALA A 48 -16.49 -16.19 1.06
CA ALA A 48 -16.22 -16.87 -0.22
C ALA A 48 -17.45 -16.99 -1.14
N ALA A 49 -18.60 -17.30 -0.53
CA ALA A 49 -19.86 -17.57 -1.24
C ALA A 49 -20.54 -16.30 -1.77
N GLU A 50 -20.29 -15.13 -1.18
CA GLU A 50 -20.88 -13.86 -1.66
C GLU A 50 -20.16 -13.31 -2.89
N HIS A 51 -18.88 -13.64 -3.04
CA HIS A 51 -18.03 -13.13 -4.12
C HIS A 51 -17.66 -14.19 -5.19
N GLY A 52 -18.15 -15.44 -5.05
CA GLY A 52 -17.87 -16.51 -6.00
C GLY A 52 -16.40 -16.93 -6.05
N ILE A 53 -15.70 -16.80 -4.92
CA ILE A 53 -14.25 -17.06 -4.78
C ILE A 53 -13.95 -18.29 -3.90
N GLU A 54 -14.91 -19.20 -3.83
CA GLU A 54 -14.94 -20.40 -2.97
C GLU A 54 -13.69 -21.30 -3.14
N ASP A 55 -13.06 -21.30 -4.31
CA ASP A 55 -11.90 -22.12 -4.66
C ASP A 55 -10.58 -21.33 -4.73
N ILE A 56 -10.57 -20.04 -4.39
CA ILE A 56 -9.35 -19.22 -4.43
C ILE A 56 -8.64 -19.34 -3.08
N VAL A 57 -7.47 -19.97 -3.06
CA VAL A 57 -6.56 -19.97 -1.92
C VAL A 57 -5.38 -19.07 -2.26
N LEU A 58 -5.17 -17.99 -1.50
CA LEU A 58 -4.01 -17.12 -1.68
C LEU A 58 -2.84 -17.65 -0.85
N GLU A 59 -1.85 -18.27 -1.50
CA GLU A 59 -0.64 -18.71 -0.80
C GLU A 59 0.21 -17.51 -0.36
N LYS A 60 1.07 -17.72 0.66
CA LYS A 60 1.97 -16.67 1.19
C LYS A 60 2.82 -15.96 0.11
N MET A 61 3.18 -16.65 -0.97
CA MET A 61 3.98 -16.07 -2.05
C MET A 61 3.16 -15.27 -3.07
N ASP A 62 1.83 -15.43 -3.11
CA ASP A 62 0.99 -14.83 -4.15
C ASP A 62 0.58 -13.39 -3.83
N ILE A 63 0.66 -13.01 -2.56
CA ILE A 63 0.28 -11.69 -2.06
C ILE A 63 1.46 -10.71 -1.98
N MET A 64 2.69 -11.22 -1.98
CA MET A 64 3.92 -10.47 -1.76
C MET A 64 5.07 -10.99 -2.62
N SER A 65 5.65 -10.10 -3.42
CA SER A 65 6.86 -10.39 -4.21
C SER A 65 8.10 -10.09 -3.39
N TYR A 66 8.82 -11.10 -2.94
CA TYR A 66 10.11 -10.96 -2.21
C TYR A 66 11.34 -11.11 -3.10
N ARG A 67 11.16 -11.42 -4.39
CA ARG A 67 12.28 -11.72 -5.31
C ARG A 67 12.91 -10.47 -5.94
N GLY A 68 12.30 -9.31 -5.77
CA GLY A 68 12.78 -8.03 -6.29
C GLY A 68 13.76 -7.31 -5.36
N VAL A 69 14.13 -6.08 -5.72
CA VAL A 69 15.02 -5.21 -4.91
C VAL A 69 14.41 -4.91 -3.54
N ARG A 70 13.09 -4.78 -3.46
CA ARG A 70 12.32 -4.60 -2.23
C ARG A 70 11.00 -5.37 -2.34
N PRO A 71 10.38 -5.80 -1.21
CA PRO A 71 9.09 -6.48 -1.25
C PRO A 71 7.97 -5.58 -1.78
N ILE A 72 7.09 -6.10 -2.63
CA ILE A 72 5.91 -5.39 -3.14
C ILE A 72 4.68 -6.28 -3.00
N CYS A 73 3.58 -5.74 -2.46
CA CYS A 73 2.32 -6.48 -2.38
C CYS A 73 1.57 -6.51 -3.71
N ALA A 74 0.73 -7.52 -3.90
CA ALA A 74 -0.10 -7.69 -5.10
C ALA A 74 -0.95 -6.46 -5.42
N VAL A 75 -1.51 -5.77 -4.42
CA VAL A 75 -2.28 -4.53 -4.62
C VAL A 75 -1.42 -3.43 -5.25
N CYS A 76 -0.22 -3.20 -4.72
CA CYS A 76 0.68 -2.19 -5.27
C CYS A 76 1.21 -2.59 -6.64
N GLN A 77 1.48 -3.88 -6.88
CA GLN A 77 1.88 -4.38 -8.19
C GLN A 77 0.79 -4.12 -9.23
N LEU A 78 -0.47 -4.48 -8.95
CA LEU A 78 -1.61 -4.26 -9.85
C LEU A 78 -1.82 -2.78 -10.18
N ASN A 79 -1.66 -1.89 -9.20
CA ASN A 79 -1.74 -0.45 -9.45
C ASN A 79 -0.63 0.06 -10.38
N ILE A 80 0.62 -0.41 -10.19
CA ILE A 80 1.73 -0.05 -11.08
C ILE A 80 1.51 -0.62 -12.48
N ASP A 81 1.03 -1.86 -12.59
CA ASP A 81 0.74 -2.49 -13.88
C ASP A 81 -0.37 -1.72 -14.62
N ALA A 82 -1.42 -1.28 -13.92
CA ALA A 82 -2.49 -0.46 -14.49
C ALA A 82 -1.96 0.89 -15.01
N ILE A 83 -1.16 1.60 -14.22
CA ILE A 83 -0.52 2.87 -14.63
C ILE A 83 0.34 2.66 -15.88
N ALA A 84 1.10 1.58 -15.93
CA ALA A 84 1.93 1.25 -17.09
C ALA A 84 1.07 0.91 -18.33
N LEU A 85 0.01 0.14 -18.17
CA LEU A 85 -0.92 -0.23 -19.26
C LEU A 85 -1.66 0.98 -19.83
N LEU A 86 -1.91 2.00 -19.02
CA LEU A 86 -2.57 3.25 -19.42
C LEU A 86 -1.60 4.32 -19.94
N ASP A 87 -0.29 4.02 -20.02
CA ASP A 87 0.79 4.95 -20.38
C ASP A 87 0.87 6.20 -19.47
N GLU A 88 0.52 6.03 -18.19
CA GLU A 88 0.45 7.11 -17.20
C GLU A 88 1.73 7.26 -16.36
N MET A 89 2.81 6.55 -16.73
CA MET A 89 4.11 6.65 -16.04
C MET A 89 4.64 8.10 -15.95
N PRO A 90 4.48 8.99 -16.95
CA PRO A 90 4.83 10.40 -16.81
C PRO A 90 4.03 11.11 -15.72
N ILE A 91 2.74 10.79 -15.57
CA ILE A 91 1.87 11.35 -14.53
C ILE A 91 2.33 10.90 -13.15
N LEU A 92 2.61 9.60 -12.97
CA LEU A 92 3.13 9.07 -11.72
C LEU A 92 4.44 9.77 -11.29
N ARG A 93 5.34 10.07 -12.24
CA ARG A 93 6.59 10.80 -11.97
C ARG A 93 6.33 12.23 -11.49
N GLU A 94 5.42 12.92 -12.16
CA GLU A 94 5.06 14.29 -11.80
C GLU A 94 4.34 14.35 -10.45
N LEU A 95 3.41 13.42 -10.18
CA LEU A 95 2.77 13.29 -8.87
C LEU A 95 3.80 13.01 -7.77
N SER A 96 4.77 12.11 -8.02
CA SER A 96 5.85 11.83 -7.06
C SER A 96 6.70 13.07 -6.78
N ARG A 97 6.93 13.92 -7.79
CA ARG A 97 7.62 15.20 -7.62
C ARG A 97 6.79 16.14 -6.74
N GLN A 98 5.51 16.33 -7.04
CA GLN A 98 4.60 17.18 -6.25
C GLN A 98 4.48 16.70 -4.81
N MET A 99 4.38 15.39 -4.57
CA MET A 99 4.35 14.82 -3.21
C MET A 99 5.60 15.17 -2.39
N ARG A 100 6.76 15.24 -3.03
CA ARG A 100 8.03 15.57 -2.38
C ARG A 100 8.22 17.08 -2.18
N GLU A 101 7.80 17.89 -3.13
CA GLU A 101 8.15 19.31 -3.21
C GLU A 101 7.01 20.25 -2.82
N GLU A 102 5.77 19.78 -2.87
CA GLU A 102 4.55 20.59 -2.74
C GLU A 102 3.56 19.93 -1.76
N ARG A 103 4.05 19.17 -0.77
CA ARG A 103 3.23 18.42 0.19
C ARG A 103 2.09 19.26 0.77
N GLU A 104 2.38 20.45 1.27
CA GLU A 104 1.39 21.36 1.89
C GLU A 104 0.23 21.72 0.96
N ARG A 105 0.45 21.74 -0.36
CA ARG A 105 -0.58 22.04 -1.37
C ARG A 105 -1.53 20.87 -1.62
N LEU A 106 -1.05 19.64 -1.41
CA LEU A 106 -1.77 18.41 -1.78
C LEU A 106 -2.68 17.90 -0.66
N TRP A 107 -2.41 18.28 0.58
CA TRP A 107 -3.22 17.89 1.73
C TRP A 107 -4.23 19.00 2.07
N PRO A 108 -5.41 18.64 2.62
CA PRO A 108 -6.35 19.64 3.11
C PRO A 108 -5.66 20.63 4.07
N PRO A 109 -6.03 21.92 4.05
CA PRO A 109 -5.53 22.86 5.04
C PRO A 109 -5.90 22.35 6.44
N LEU A 110 -5.00 22.51 7.40
CA LEU A 110 -5.31 22.29 8.80
C LEU A 110 -6.54 23.14 9.14
N GLU A 111 -7.62 22.51 9.59
CA GLU A 111 -8.76 23.26 10.13
C GLU A 111 -8.23 24.13 11.27
N SER A 112 -8.35 25.44 11.13
CA SER A 112 -7.97 26.39 12.17
C SER A 112 -9.01 26.31 13.28
N GLU A 113 -8.68 25.60 14.36
CA GLU A 113 -9.38 25.73 15.66
C GLU A 113 -9.18 27.13 16.27
#